data_AF-A0AA89Q5Q7-F1
#
_entry.id   AF-A0AA89Q5Q7-F1
#
_cell.length_a   1.000
_cell.length_b   1.000
_cell.length_c   1.000
_cell.angle_alpha   90.00
_cell.angle_beta   90.00
_cell.angle_gamma   90.00
#
_symmetry.space_group_name_H-M   'P 1'
#
loop_
_entity.id
_entity.type
_entity.pdbx_description
1 polymer ?
#
loop_
_entity_poly.entity_id
_entity_poly.type
_entity_poly.pdbx_seq_one_letter_code
_entity_poly.pdbx_strand_id
1 'polypeptide(L)'
;MVQAIENLTALTTRLVTSQPHPRLKGWDRLVVDVLDARPVAGRADLLSRYVGGRLELAVPGALVAGLPPGTVIRLRAKLAGGHAMAEKQPPPGTFVTEPPR
;
A
#
# COMPACT_ATOMS: atom_id res chain seq x y z
N MET A 1 -23.11 -13.26 -5.64
CA MET A 1 -21.72 -13.66 -5.96
C MET A 1 -20.95 -12.40 -6.28
N VAL A 2 -20.01 -11.96 -5.43
CA VAL A 2 -19.20 -10.76 -5.72
C VAL A 2 -18.02 -11.22 -6.59
N GLN A 3 -17.98 -10.78 -7.83
CA GLN A 3 -16.85 -11.01 -8.72
C GLN A 3 -15.65 -10.24 -8.17
N ALA A 4 -14.56 -10.95 -7.87
CA ALA A 4 -13.32 -10.30 -7.48
C ALA A 4 -12.79 -9.52 -8.68
N ILE A 5 -12.92 -8.19 -8.64
CA ILE A 5 -12.33 -7.33 -9.66
C ILE A 5 -10.82 -7.41 -9.48
N GLU A 6 -10.13 -7.95 -10.49
CA GLU A 6 -8.68 -7.90 -10.55
C GLU A 6 -8.22 -6.44 -10.70
N ASN A 7 -7.69 -5.88 -9.61
CA ASN A 7 -7.31 -4.48 -9.53
C ASN A 7 -5.92 -4.34 -8.92
N LEU A 8 -5.19 -3.31 -9.38
CA LEU A 8 -3.86 -3.00 -8.90
C LEU A 8 -3.49 -1.57 -9.31
N THR A 9 -3.06 -0.78 -8.35
CA THR A 9 -2.59 0.60 -8.54
C THR A 9 -1.18 0.71 -7.96
N ALA A 10 -0.26 1.36 -8.68
CA ALA A 10 1.04 1.73 -8.16
C ALA A 10 0.90 3.02 -7.35
N LEU A 11 1.38 3.03 -6.11
CA LEU A 11 1.27 4.14 -5.17
C LEU A 11 2.66 4.63 -4.76
N THR A 12 2.77 5.94 -4.62
CA THR A 12 3.83 6.58 -3.84
C THR A 12 3.18 7.18 -2.60
N THR A 13 3.60 6.75 -1.42
CA THR A 13 2.97 7.13 -0.16
C THR A 13 3.99 7.62 0.85
N ARG A 14 3.55 8.40 1.82
CA ARG A 14 4.35 8.78 2.99
C ARG A 14 3.80 8.07 4.22
N LEU A 15 4.67 7.36 4.93
CA LEU A 15 4.32 6.69 6.17
C LEU A 15 3.99 7.70 7.26
N VAL A 16 2.84 7.52 7.92
CA VAL A 16 2.40 8.34 9.05
C VAL A 16 2.59 7.55 10.34
N THR A 17 2.06 6.33 10.36
CA THR A 17 2.22 5.40 11.48
C THR A 17 2.13 3.96 10.97
N SER A 18 2.79 3.05 11.69
CA SER A 18 2.74 1.61 11.48
C SER A 18 2.38 0.91 12.79
N GLN A 19 1.60 -0.15 12.69
CA GLN A 19 1.27 -1.04 13.81
C GLN A 19 0.96 -2.44 13.26
N PRO A 20 1.14 -3.51 14.05
CA PRO A 20 0.73 -4.85 13.64
C PRO A 20 -0.74 -4.89 13.23
N HIS A 21 -1.05 -5.61 12.14
CA HIS A 21 -2.42 -5.71 11.65
C HIS A 21 -3.26 -6.57 12.61
N PRO A 22 -4.42 -6.09 13.11
CA PRO A 22 -5.15 -6.74 14.20
C PRO A 22 -5.72 -8.12 13.86
N ARG A 23 -5.87 -8.43 12.56
CA ARG A 23 -6.48 -9.67 12.06
C ARG A 23 -5.61 -10.49 11.11
N LEU A 24 -4.49 -9.93 10.63
CA LEU A 24 -3.67 -10.56 9.59
C LEU A 24 -2.27 -10.78 10.13
N LYS A 25 -2.00 -12.00 10.58
CA LYS A 25 -0.69 -12.37 11.14
C LYS A 25 0.41 -12.16 10.09
N GLY A 26 1.49 -11.48 10.49
CA GLY A 26 2.61 -11.17 9.60
C GLY A 26 2.37 -9.99 8.65
N TRP A 27 1.28 -9.25 8.84
CA TRP A 27 0.99 -8.00 8.16
C TRP A 27 0.98 -6.85 9.17
N ASP A 28 1.34 -5.67 8.70
CA ASP A 28 1.20 -4.41 9.40
C ASP A 28 0.08 -3.59 8.76
N ARG A 29 -0.62 -2.82 9.59
CA ARG A 29 -1.54 -1.77 9.17
C ARG A 29 -0.79 -0.45 9.20
N LEU A 30 -0.56 0.11 8.02
CA LEU A 30 -0.02 1.45 7.87
C LEU A 30 -1.14 2.47 7.76
N VAL A 31 -0.92 3.65 8.33
CA VAL A 31 -1.61 4.86 7.91
C VAL A 31 -0.63 5.64 7.05
N VAL A 32 -1.04 6.01 5.85
CA VAL A 32 -0.18 6.70 4.89
C VAL A 32 -0.88 7.89 4.25
N ASP A 33 -0.13 8.91 3.88
CA ASP A 33 -0.58 9.94 2.96
C ASP A 33 -0.23 9.52 1.53
N VAL A 34 -1.19 9.58 0.61
CA VAL A 34 -0.98 9.16 -0.79
C VAL A 34 -0.48 10.35 -1.60
N LEU A 35 0.77 10.28 -2.05
CA LEU A 35 1.44 11.37 -2.75
C LEU A 35 1.22 11.31 -4.27
N ASP A 36 1.30 10.11 -4.85
CA ASP A 36 1.04 9.86 -6.27
C ASP A 36 0.42 8.47 -6.45
N ALA A 37 -0.31 8.29 -7.55
CA ALA A 37 -0.85 7.01 -7.95
C ALA A 37 -0.82 6.85 -9.47
N ARG A 38 -0.52 5.64 -9.94
CA ARG A 38 -0.47 5.28 -11.36
C ARG A 38 -1.22 3.99 -11.62
N PRO A 39 -2.02 3.91 -12.70
CA PRO A 39 -2.67 2.67 -13.09
C PRO A 39 -1.62 1.62 -13.48
N VAL A 40 -1.91 0.35 -13.18
CA VAL A 40 -1.12 -0.78 -13.69
C VAL A 40 -1.81 -1.36 -14.91
N ALA A 41 -1.05 -1.51 -16.01
CA ALA A 41 -1.59 -2.01 -17.28
C ALA A 41 -2.33 -3.35 -17.10
N GLY A 42 -3.53 -3.44 -17.68
CA GLY A 42 -4.39 -4.64 -17.60
C GLY A 42 -5.07 -4.85 -16.25
N ARG A 43 -5.02 -3.88 -15.33
CA ARG A 43 -5.66 -3.95 -14.00
C ARG A 43 -6.58 -2.75 -13.80
N ALA A 44 -7.70 -2.96 -13.09
CA ALA A 44 -8.53 -1.84 -12.69
C ALA A 44 -7.79 -0.94 -11.69
N ASP A 45 -7.90 0.37 -11.88
CA ASP A 45 -7.35 1.36 -10.96
C ASP A 45 -8.44 1.83 -10.00
N LEU A 46 -8.35 1.40 -8.73
CA LEU A 46 -9.36 1.69 -7.71
C LEU A 46 -8.82 2.57 -6.57
N LEU A 47 -7.51 2.86 -6.58
CA LEU A 47 -6.85 3.57 -5.49
C LEU A 47 -6.35 4.98 -5.89
N SER A 48 -6.28 5.34 -7.18
CA SER A 48 -5.85 6.70 -7.57
C SER A 48 -6.76 7.82 -7.05
N ARG A 49 -8.02 7.51 -6.72
CA ARG A 49 -8.93 8.46 -6.05
C ARG A 49 -8.48 8.92 -4.67
N TYR A 50 -7.50 8.24 -4.05
CA TYR A 50 -6.98 8.62 -2.73
C TYR A 50 -5.79 9.59 -2.80
N VAL A 51 -5.31 9.98 -3.99
CA VAL A 51 -4.21 10.94 -4.14
C VAL A 51 -4.52 12.25 -3.41
N GLY A 52 -3.55 12.75 -2.64
CA GLY A 52 -3.70 13.92 -1.76
C GLY A 52 -4.43 13.64 -0.44
N GLY A 53 -4.91 12.41 -0.24
CA GLY A 53 -5.62 11.97 0.96
C GLY A 53 -4.84 10.98 1.82
N ARG A 54 -5.51 10.52 2.89
CA ARG A 54 -4.99 9.51 3.81
C ARG A 54 -5.65 8.16 3.57
N LEU A 55 -4.86 7.10 3.65
CA LEU A 55 -5.28 5.72 3.37
C LEU A 55 -4.74 4.78 4.46
N GLU A 56 -5.60 3.86 4.94
CA GLU A 56 -5.13 2.69 5.68
C GLU A 56 -4.73 1.59 4.70
N LEU A 57 -3.50 1.10 4.83
CA LEU A 57 -2.92 0.12 3.92
C LEU A 57 -2.36 -1.07 4.70
N ALA A 58 -2.84 -2.27 4.39
CA ALA A 58 -2.24 -3.50 4.89
C ALA A 58 -1.00 -3.85 4.06
N VAL A 59 0.15 -4.05 4.70
CA VAL A 59 1.43 -4.39 4.04
C VAL A 59 2.07 -5.58 4.75
N PRO A 60 2.76 -6.51 4.06
CA PRO A 60 3.53 -7.55 4.73
C PRO A 60 4.52 -6.93 5.72
N GLY A 61 4.45 -7.31 7.00
CA GLY A 61 5.20 -6.66 8.08
C GLY A 61 6.72 -6.74 7.86
N ALA A 62 7.20 -7.83 7.28
CA ALA A 62 8.62 -8.00 6.94
C ALA A 62 9.16 -6.94 5.95
N LEU A 63 8.30 -6.32 5.13
CA LEU A 63 8.70 -5.27 4.18
C LEU A 63 8.79 -3.88 4.83
N VAL A 64 8.15 -3.69 5.98
CA VAL A 64 7.97 -2.37 6.62
C VAL A 64 8.44 -2.33 8.07
N ALA A 65 9.01 -3.43 8.56
CA ALA A 65 9.54 -3.54 9.89
C ALA A 65 10.60 -2.47 10.16
N GLY A 66 10.37 -1.65 11.18
CA GLY A 66 11.31 -0.61 11.60
C GLY A 66 11.34 0.64 10.72
N LEU A 67 10.45 0.80 9.73
CA LEU A 67 10.38 2.04 8.97
C LEU A 67 9.90 3.20 9.84
N PRO A 68 10.65 4.31 9.94
CA PRO A 68 10.22 5.46 10.72
C PRO A 68 9.09 6.23 10.01
N PRO A 69 8.19 6.90 10.74
CA PRO A 69 7.29 7.89 10.17
C PRO A 69 8.02 8.90 9.27
N GLY A 70 7.36 9.32 8.20
CA GLY A 70 7.93 10.20 7.17
C GLY A 70 8.61 9.46 6.01
N THR A 71 8.91 8.17 6.15
CA THR A 71 9.45 7.32 5.06
C THR A 71 8.53 7.38 3.84
N VAL A 72 9.09 7.61 2.66
CA VAL A 72 8.36 7.49 1.40
C VAL A 72 8.43 6.04 0.92
N ILE A 73 7.28 5.46 0.60
CA ILE A 73 7.17 4.07 0.17
C ILE A 73 6.54 4.04 -1.22
N ARG A 74 7.24 3.44 -2.17
CA ARG A 74 6.73 3.11 -3.50
C ARG A 74 6.33 1.65 -3.50
N LEU A 75 5.06 1.36 -3.77
CA LEU A 75 4.51 0.00 -3.74
C LEU A 75 3.36 -0.15 -4.73
N ARG A 76 2.86 -1.37 -4.92
CA ARG A 76 1.58 -1.61 -5.59
C ARG A 76 0.57 -2.20 -4.63
N ALA A 77 -0.66 -1.74 -4.74
CA ALA A 77 -1.75 -2.15 -3.86
C ALA A 77 -3.04 -2.38 -4.63
N LYS A 78 -3.89 -3.23 -4.04
CA LYS A 78 -5.23 -3.52 -4.52
C LYS A 78 -6.25 -3.18 -3.45
N LEU A 79 -7.49 -2.92 -3.85
CA LEU A 79 -8.66 -2.83 -2.99
C LEU A 79 -9.34 -4.21 -2.93
N ALA A 80 -9.48 -4.76 -1.73
CA ALA A 80 -10.15 -6.04 -1.48
C ALA A 80 -11.09 -5.90 -0.29
N GLY A 81 -12.39 -6.14 -0.49
CA GLY A 81 -13.39 -5.99 0.58
C GLY A 81 -13.44 -4.60 1.21
N GLY A 82 -13.13 -3.54 0.45
CA GLY A 82 -13.05 -2.17 0.94
C GLY A 82 -11.72 -1.79 1.61
N HIS A 83 -10.79 -2.73 1.75
CA HIS A 83 -9.48 -2.49 2.37
C HIS A 83 -8.37 -2.43 1.32
N ALA A 84 -7.47 -1.45 1.43
CA ALA A 84 -6.28 -1.39 0.59
C ALA A 84 -5.22 -2.35 1.13
N MET A 85 -4.64 -3.15 0.23
CA MET A 85 -3.64 -4.16 0.56
C MET A 85 -2.51 -4.14 -0.45
N ALA A 86 -1.27 -4.04 0.03
CA ALA A 86 -0.09 -4.21 -0.79
C ALA A 86 0.04 -5.64 -1.31
N GLU A 87 0.81 -5.81 -2.37
CA GLU A 87 1.21 -7.14 -2.83
C GLU A 87 1.96 -7.90 -1.74
N LYS A 88 1.60 -9.18 -1.54
CA LYS A 88 2.25 -10.04 -0.55
C LYS A 88 3.73 -10.29 -0.87
N GLN A 89 4.03 -10.43 -2.15
CA GLN A 89 5.37 -10.70 -2.69
C GLN A 89 5.56 -9.79 -3.92
N PRO A 90 5.95 -8.53 -3.71
CA PRO A 90 6.18 -7.61 -4.81
C PRO A 90 7.35 -8.12 -5.68
N PRO A 91 7.26 -8.05 -7.01
CA PRO A 91 8.42 -8.24 -7.88
C PRO A 91 9.59 -7.31 -7.50
N PRO A 92 10.82 -7.66 -7.88
CA PRO A 92 11.98 -6.80 -7.66
C PRO A 92 11.76 -5.39 -8.22
N GLY A 93 12.11 -4.37 -7.42
CA GLY A 93 12.01 -2.96 -7.81
C GLY A 93 10.59 -2.36 -7.75
N THR A 94 9.55 -3.13 -7.42
CA THR A 94 8.19 -2.58 -7.27
C THR A 94 7.82 -2.26 -5.82
N PHE A 95 8.71 -2.55 -4.88
CA PHE A 95 8.66 -2.08 -3.50
C PHE A 95 9.99 -1.39 -3.18
N VAL A 96 9.94 -0.08 -2.90
CA VAL A 96 11.12 0.75 -2.63
C VAL A 96 10.79 1.69 -1.48
N THR A 97 11.74 1.88 -0.57
CA THR A 97 11.64 2.83 0.54
C THR A 97 12.70 3.91 0.40
N GLU A 98 12.32 5.14 0.70
CA GLU A 98 13.20 6.29 0.76
C GLU A 98 13.07 6.91 2.16
N PRO A 99 14.19 7.14 2.88
CA PRO A 99 14.15 7.65 4.24
C PRO A 99 13.54 9.06 4.29
N PRO A 100 12.97 9.47 5.46
CA PRO A 100 12.52 10.83 5.65
C PRO A 100 13.68 11.82 5.44
N ARG A 101 13.41 12.93 4.76
CA ARG A 101 14.34 14.05 4.59
C ARG A 101 14.19 15.05 5.73
#